data_AF-A0A7W1EAX4-F1
#
_entry.id   AF-A0A7W1EAX4-F1
#
_cell.length_a   1.000
_cell.length_b   1.000
_cell.length_c   1.000
_cell.angle_alpha   90.00
_cell.angle_beta   90.00
_cell.angle_gamma   90.00
#
_symmetry.space_group_name_H-M   'P 1'
#
loop_
_entity.id
_entity.type
_entity.pdbx_description
1 polymer ?
#
loop_
_entity_poly.entity_id
_entity_poly.type
_entity_poly.pdbx_seq_one_letter_code
_entity_poly.pdbx_strand_id
1 'polypeptide(L)'
;MASTYNGIGNTDRWENLQRRDGTGDGDRNVGRNERLASGLAGAAIVAFGLKRGWARALLLPIGGSLLARAITGRCAINRAVGRNTADGDDTLGPSASVHRGEGIKIEKAVTVQRPRADLYQFWRNFENLPRFMEHLESVRVIDDRRSHWVAKGPAGSRIEWDAEINNEIPDELIAWRTLPNAEIHHAGSVHFSPVQGGGTDVRIILRYEPPAGKIGAAAARLFGEEPSQQIDDDLRRFKQVMEAGEFSVVG
;
A
#
# COMPACT_ATOMS: atom_id res chain seq x y z
N MET A 1 -29.11 47.58 4.86
CA MET A 1 -27.68 47.20 4.96
C MET A 1 -27.61 45.69 4.83
N ALA A 2 -27.22 45.22 3.64
CA ALA A 2 -27.09 43.80 3.34
C ALA A 2 -25.70 43.33 3.82
N SER A 3 -25.66 42.35 4.72
CA SER A 3 -24.43 41.69 5.15
C SER A 3 -24.32 40.38 4.38
N THR A 4 -23.28 40.28 3.55
CA THR A 4 -23.00 39.16 2.67
C THR A 4 -22.57 37.92 3.47
N TYR A 5 -23.28 36.82 3.23
CA TYR A 5 -22.90 35.47 3.64
C TYR A 5 -21.72 35.03 2.75
N ASN A 6 -20.51 34.95 3.31
CA ASN A 6 -19.32 34.54 2.57
C ASN A 6 -19.08 33.05 2.81
N GLY A 7 -19.36 32.25 1.77
CA GLY A 7 -19.05 30.83 1.73
C GLY A 7 -17.54 30.63 1.69
N ILE A 8 -16.96 30.16 2.80
CA ILE A 8 -15.61 29.62 2.82
C ILE A 8 -15.78 28.11 2.87
N GLY A 9 -15.76 27.52 1.68
CA GLY A 9 -15.76 26.08 1.48
C GLY A 9 -14.54 25.44 2.12
N ASN A 10 -14.78 24.28 2.72
CA ASN A 10 -13.84 23.40 3.38
C ASN A 10 -12.90 22.69 2.36
N THR A 11 -12.30 23.46 1.44
CA THR A 11 -11.37 22.98 0.39
C THR A 11 -9.91 23.27 0.73
N ASP A 12 -9.63 24.33 1.47
CA ASP A 12 -8.26 24.80 1.74
C ASP A 12 -7.48 23.90 2.73
N ARG A 13 -8.19 23.05 3.48
CA ARG A 13 -7.58 22.11 4.42
C ARG A 13 -6.86 20.96 3.71
N TRP A 14 -7.25 20.62 2.48
CA TRP A 14 -6.69 19.50 1.72
C TRP A 14 -5.60 19.91 0.74
N GLU A 15 -5.63 21.15 0.26
CA GLU A 15 -4.63 21.69 -0.68
C GLU A 15 -3.25 21.89 -0.02
N ASN A 16 -3.22 22.17 1.28
CA ASN A 16 -2.00 22.38 2.05
C ASN A 16 -1.22 21.10 2.41
N LEU A 17 -1.79 19.91 2.16
CA LEU A 17 -1.08 18.63 2.35
C LEU A 17 -0.28 18.19 1.11
N GLN A 18 -0.46 18.86 -0.03
CA GLN A 18 0.26 18.54 -1.27
C GLN A 18 1.54 19.38 -1.46
N ARG A 19 1.73 20.46 -0.70
CA ARG A 19 2.82 21.41 -0.91
C ARG A 19 3.63 21.65 0.37
N ARG A 20 4.50 20.70 0.69
CA ARG A 20 5.76 20.98 1.40
C ARG A 20 6.88 20.33 0.61
N ASP A 21 7.51 21.16 -0.22
CA ASP A 21 8.75 20.86 -0.92
C ASP A 21 9.81 20.49 0.13
N GLY A 22 10.01 19.19 0.30
CA GLY A 22 11.20 18.66 0.92
C GLY A 22 12.36 18.98 0.00
N THR A 23 13.26 19.85 0.45
CA THR A 23 14.55 20.10 -0.17
C THR A 23 15.35 18.80 -0.23
N GLY A 24 15.20 18.06 -1.34
CA GLY A 24 15.90 16.82 -1.65
C GLY A 24 16.42 16.87 -3.08
N ASP A 25 17.75 16.86 -3.21
CA ASP A 25 18.56 16.88 -4.44
C ASP A 25 17.87 16.32 -5.71
N GLY A 26 17.36 17.23 -6.55
CA GLY A 26 16.43 16.97 -7.68
C GLY A 26 16.98 16.18 -8.88
N ASP A 27 18.00 15.34 -8.70
CA ASP A 27 18.57 14.55 -9.78
C ASP A 27 19.05 13.16 -9.33
N ARG A 28 18.50 12.60 -8.25
CA ARG A 28 18.79 11.23 -7.77
C ARG A 28 17.52 10.38 -7.77
N ASN A 29 17.62 9.12 -8.21
CA ASN A 29 16.50 8.17 -8.25
C ASN A 29 16.84 6.76 -7.73
N VAL A 30 17.95 6.64 -6.99
CA VAL A 30 18.45 5.39 -6.38
C VAL A 30 18.82 5.62 -4.92
N GLY A 31 18.16 4.89 -4.01
CA GLY A 31 18.38 4.95 -2.55
C GLY A 31 19.70 4.32 -2.08
N ARG A 32 20.09 4.56 -0.82
CA ARG A 32 21.40 4.16 -0.26
C ARG A 32 21.65 2.64 -0.33
N ASN A 33 20.65 1.83 -0.03
CA ASN A 33 20.75 0.37 -0.06
C ASN A 33 20.92 -0.16 -1.50
N GLU A 34 20.20 0.41 -2.48
CA GLU A 34 20.38 0.06 -3.90
C GLU A 34 21.73 0.56 -4.44
N ARG A 35 22.26 1.67 -3.94
CA ARG A 35 23.60 2.16 -4.28
C ARG A 35 24.68 1.23 -3.74
N LEU A 36 24.55 0.76 -2.50
CA LEU A 36 25.47 -0.21 -1.90
C LEU A 36 25.45 -1.54 -2.66
N ALA A 37 24.26 -2.08 -2.96
CA ALA A 37 24.09 -3.30 -3.74
C ALA A 37 24.65 -3.16 -5.16
N SER A 38 24.38 -2.03 -5.84
CA SER A 38 24.93 -1.72 -7.17
C SER A 38 26.45 -1.61 -7.14
N GLY A 39 27.02 -1.04 -6.07
CA GLY A 39 28.46 -0.93 -5.86
C GLY A 39 29.13 -2.30 -5.74
N LEU A 40 28.60 -3.17 -4.88
CA LEU A 40 29.11 -4.53 -4.67
C LEU A 40 29.00 -5.39 -5.93
N ALA A 41 27.84 -5.37 -6.59
CA ALA A 41 27.61 -6.12 -7.82
C ALA A 41 28.49 -5.61 -8.97
N GLY A 42 28.58 -4.28 -9.13
CA GLY A 42 29.43 -3.65 -10.15
C GLY A 42 30.91 -3.99 -9.98
N ALA A 43 31.41 -3.92 -8.74
CA ALA A 43 32.80 -4.29 -8.42
C ALA A 43 33.09 -5.76 -8.71
N ALA A 44 32.17 -6.68 -8.34
CA ALA A 44 32.31 -8.10 -8.61
C ALA A 44 32.33 -8.42 -10.13
N ILE A 45 31.45 -7.79 -10.91
CA ILE A 45 31.38 -7.96 -12.37
C ILE A 45 32.64 -7.43 -13.05
N VAL A 46 33.16 -6.27 -12.64
CA VAL A 46 34.41 -5.72 -13.16
C VAL A 46 35.58 -6.64 -12.82
N ALA A 47 35.70 -7.08 -11.56
CA ALA A 47 36.77 -7.98 -11.14
C ALA A 47 36.75 -9.32 -11.91
N PHE A 48 35.56 -9.89 -12.14
CA PHE A 48 35.39 -11.11 -12.93
C PHE A 48 35.71 -10.89 -14.43
N GLY A 49 35.23 -9.78 -15.00
CA GLY A 49 35.51 -9.40 -16.39
C GLY A 49 37.01 -9.20 -16.65
N LEU A 50 37.73 -8.56 -15.71
CA LEU A 50 39.18 -8.38 -15.83
C LEU A 50 39.95 -9.72 -15.83
N LYS A 51 39.49 -10.71 -15.05
CA LYS A 51 40.09 -12.05 -15.00
C LYS A 51 39.81 -12.89 -16.25
N ARG A 52 38.79 -12.57 -17.05
CA ARG A 52 38.38 -13.38 -18.20
C ARG A 52 38.39 -12.56 -19.49
N GLY A 53 39.52 -12.61 -20.19
CA GLY A 53 39.85 -11.74 -21.33
C GLY A 53 38.77 -11.62 -22.40
N TRP A 54 38.11 -12.73 -22.76
CA TRP A 54 37.05 -12.74 -23.79
C TRP A 54 35.75 -12.08 -23.35
N ALA A 55 35.49 -11.96 -22.05
CA ALA A 55 34.24 -11.41 -21.51
C ALA A 55 34.33 -9.91 -21.17
N ARG A 56 35.52 -9.29 -21.30
CA ARG A 56 35.77 -7.89 -20.94
C ARG A 56 34.85 -6.91 -21.66
N ALA A 57 34.66 -7.08 -22.97
CA ALA A 57 33.83 -6.21 -23.79
C ALA A 57 32.34 -6.25 -23.40
N LEU A 58 31.88 -7.35 -22.78
CA LEU A 58 30.50 -7.51 -22.32
C LEU A 58 30.32 -7.03 -20.88
N LEU A 59 31.24 -7.39 -19.99
CA LEU A 59 31.05 -7.25 -18.54
C LEU A 59 31.49 -5.89 -18.00
N LEU A 60 32.52 -5.27 -18.59
CA LEU A 60 33.00 -3.96 -18.13
C LEU A 60 31.96 -2.83 -18.31
N PRO A 61 31.22 -2.74 -19.43
CA PRO A 61 30.15 -1.74 -19.57
C PRO A 61 29.03 -1.92 -18.53
N ILE A 62 28.62 -3.17 -18.28
CA ILE A 62 27.56 -3.51 -17.32
C ILE A 62 28.03 -3.15 -15.91
N GLY A 63 29.21 -3.63 -15.50
CA GLY A 63 29.77 -3.34 -14.18
C GLY A 63 30.05 -1.85 -13.98
N GLY A 64 30.56 -1.16 -15.00
CA GLY A 64 30.77 0.30 -14.99
C GLY A 64 29.47 1.08 -14.82
N SER A 65 28.38 0.66 -15.47
CA SER A 65 27.07 1.29 -15.33
C SER A 65 26.50 1.17 -13.90
N LEU A 66 26.74 0.03 -13.23
CA LEU A 66 26.31 -0.20 -11.85
C LEU A 66 27.14 0.60 -10.85
N LEU A 67 28.45 0.74 -11.09
CA LEU A 67 29.32 1.61 -10.29
C LEU A 67 28.93 3.09 -10.46
N ALA A 68 28.64 3.53 -11.68
CA ALA A 68 28.13 4.88 -11.94
C ALA A 68 26.79 5.12 -11.23
N ARG A 69 25.88 4.14 -11.25
CA ARG A 69 24.63 4.17 -10.48
C ARG A 69 24.88 4.28 -8.97
N ALA A 70 25.84 3.52 -8.44
CA ALA A 70 26.21 3.54 -7.02
C ALA A 70 26.78 4.91 -6.59
N ILE A 71 27.62 5.52 -7.42
CA ILE A 71 28.26 6.81 -7.12
C ILE A 71 27.24 7.95 -7.25
N THR A 72 26.55 8.03 -8.39
CA THR A 72 25.71 9.18 -8.75
C THR A 72 24.30 9.12 -8.17
N GLY A 73 23.82 7.94 -7.80
CA GLY A 73 22.42 7.73 -7.40
C GLY A 73 21.45 7.86 -8.57
N ARG A 74 21.91 7.74 -9.82
CA ARG A 74 21.11 7.88 -11.05
C ARG A 74 21.03 6.57 -11.83
N CYS A 75 19.83 6.20 -12.24
CA CYS A 75 19.59 5.09 -13.15
C CYS A 75 18.59 5.49 -14.24
N ALA A 76 19.02 5.43 -15.50
CA ALA A 76 18.19 5.75 -16.66
C ALA A 76 16.98 4.81 -16.79
N ILE A 77 17.13 3.54 -16.39
CA ILE A 77 16.03 2.56 -16.39
C ILE A 77 14.97 2.94 -15.36
N ASN A 78 15.37 3.24 -14.12
CA ASN A 78 14.45 3.72 -13.07
C ASN A 78 13.68 4.97 -13.53
N ARG A 79 14.34 5.90 -14.21
CA ARG A 79 13.72 7.10 -14.80
C ARG A 79 12.73 6.74 -15.91
N ALA A 80 13.08 5.80 -16.79
CA ALA A 80 12.23 5.37 -17.91
C ALA A 80 10.96 4.64 -17.44
N VAL A 81 11.01 3.95 -16.29
CA VAL A 81 9.85 3.24 -15.72
C VAL A 81 9.17 4.00 -14.58
N GLY A 82 9.53 5.27 -14.33
CA GLY A 82 8.93 6.08 -13.27
C GLY A 82 9.20 5.61 -11.84
N ARG A 83 10.22 4.79 -11.61
CA ARG A 83 10.62 4.27 -10.28
C ARG A 83 11.64 5.20 -9.64
N ASN A 84 11.40 5.63 -8.41
CA ASN A 84 12.34 6.41 -7.61
C ASN A 84 12.48 5.77 -6.22
N THR A 85 13.70 5.34 -5.86
CA THR A 85 14.02 4.76 -4.54
C THR A 85 14.89 5.70 -3.70
N ALA A 86 15.22 6.90 -4.19
CA ALA A 86 16.04 7.88 -3.49
C ALA A 86 15.33 8.50 -2.27
N ASP A 87 14.01 8.58 -2.31
CA ASP A 87 13.17 9.17 -1.25
C ASP A 87 12.84 8.17 -0.11
N GLY A 88 13.29 6.92 -0.22
CA GLY A 88 12.89 5.81 0.68
C GLY A 88 13.78 5.56 1.90
N ASP A 89 14.92 6.24 2.06
CA ASP A 89 15.94 5.85 3.05
C ASP A 89 15.78 6.48 4.46
N ASP A 90 14.73 7.27 4.75
CA ASP A 90 14.66 7.99 6.05
C ASP A 90 13.27 8.18 6.71
N THR A 91 12.18 7.47 6.31
CA THR A 91 10.86 7.76 6.93
C THR A 91 9.96 6.56 7.22
N LEU A 92 10.43 5.60 8.03
CA LEU A 92 9.51 4.87 8.92
C LEU A 92 9.27 5.76 10.14
N GLY A 93 8.17 6.52 10.14
CA GLY A 93 7.64 7.04 11.39
C GLY A 93 7.28 5.86 12.31
N PRO A 94 7.33 5.99 13.64
CA PRO A 94 7.07 4.89 14.58
C PRO A 94 5.70 4.20 14.38
N SER A 95 4.79 4.84 13.65
CA SER A 95 3.43 4.37 13.36
C SER A 95 3.22 3.78 11.95
N ALA A 96 4.21 3.81 11.06
CA ALA A 96 4.08 3.30 9.69
C ALA A 96 4.60 1.86 9.57
N SER A 97 3.79 0.95 9.01
CA SER A 97 4.23 -0.42 8.65
C SER A 97 4.64 -0.54 7.18
N VAL A 98 4.40 0.49 6.36
CA VAL A 98 4.70 0.55 4.92
C VAL A 98 5.54 1.80 4.65
N HIS A 99 6.63 1.64 3.91
CA HIS A 99 7.55 2.70 3.54
C HIS A 99 6.85 3.74 2.66
N ARG A 100 7.13 5.02 2.93
CA ARG A 100 6.63 6.14 2.12
C ARG A 100 7.27 6.06 0.73
N GLY A 101 6.49 5.65 -0.28
CA GLY A 101 6.90 5.64 -1.69
C GLY A 101 7.19 4.26 -2.29
N GLU A 102 7.18 3.18 -1.51
CA GLU A 102 7.51 1.81 -2.00
C GLU A 102 6.34 0.81 -1.99
N GLY A 103 5.12 1.26 -1.64
CA GLY A 103 3.91 0.42 -1.64
C GLY A 103 2.91 0.79 -2.75
N ILE A 104 2.17 -0.20 -3.25
CA ILE A 104 1.02 0.04 -4.13
C ILE A 104 -0.12 0.57 -3.26
N LYS A 105 -0.58 1.80 -3.56
CA LYS A 105 -1.75 2.39 -2.91
C LYS A 105 -2.99 2.10 -3.75
N ILE A 106 -4.00 1.49 -3.12
CA ILE A 106 -5.33 1.32 -3.68
C ILE A 106 -6.29 2.19 -2.88
N GLU A 107 -7.14 2.94 -3.57
CA GLU A 107 -8.19 3.75 -2.97
C GLU A 107 -9.48 3.54 -3.75
N LYS A 108 -10.52 3.05 -3.06
CA LYS A 108 -11.82 2.74 -3.64
C LYS A 108 -12.92 3.13 -2.65
N ALA A 109 -14.10 3.46 -3.17
CA ALA A 109 -15.23 3.85 -2.36
C ALA A 109 -16.55 3.35 -2.94
N VAL A 110 -17.53 3.14 -2.07
CA VAL A 110 -18.90 2.77 -2.42
C VAL A 110 -19.88 3.45 -1.48
N THR A 111 -21.00 3.93 -2.01
CA THR A 111 -22.11 4.43 -1.19
C THR A 111 -23.05 3.29 -0.82
N VAL A 112 -23.26 3.09 0.48
CA VAL A 112 -24.15 2.07 1.05
C VAL A 112 -25.33 2.76 1.75
N GLN A 113 -26.55 2.31 1.46
CA GLN A 113 -27.80 2.86 2.00
C GLN A 113 -28.09 2.33 3.41
N ARG A 114 -27.13 2.54 4.31
CA ARG A 114 -27.18 2.16 5.73
C ARG A 114 -26.56 3.26 6.61
N PRO A 115 -26.97 3.37 7.88
CA PRO A 115 -26.30 4.22 8.85
C PRO A 115 -24.81 3.84 9.00
N ARG A 116 -23.94 4.84 9.16
CA ARG A 116 -22.50 4.62 9.35
C ARG A 116 -22.18 3.74 10.55
N ALA A 117 -22.99 3.80 11.61
CA ALA A 117 -22.81 2.99 12.82
C ALA A 117 -22.94 1.49 12.51
N ASP A 118 -23.97 1.08 11.77
CA ASP A 118 -24.16 -0.32 11.36
C ASP A 118 -22.95 -0.84 10.56
N LEU A 119 -22.47 -0.02 9.61
CA LEU A 119 -21.35 -0.36 8.73
C LEU A 119 -20.04 -0.44 9.51
N TYR A 120 -19.83 0.49 10.43
CA TYR A 120 -18.67 0.51 11.32
C TYR A 120 -18.64 -0.72 12.22
N GLN A 121 -19.73 -1.04 12.90
CA GLN A 121 -19.81 -2.20 13.81
C GLN A 121 -19.57 -3.51 13.05
N PHE A 122 -20.15 -3.64 11.85
CA PHE A 122 -19.92 -4.78 10.98
C PHE A 122 -18.43 -4.93 10.62
N TRP A 123 -17.80 -3.83 10.22
CA TRP A 123 -16.37 -3.81 9.86
C TRP A 123 -15.45 -4.03 11.05
N ARG A 124 -15.82 -3.53 12.22
CA ARG A 124 -15.00 -3.62 13.44
C ARG A 124 -14.77 -5.05 13.89
N ASN A 125 -15.72 -5.94 13.59
CA ASN A 125 -15.50 -7.37 13.66
C ASN A 125 -14.85 -7.86 12.35
N PHE A 126 -13.51 -7.89 12.32
CA PHE A 126 -12.78 -8.31 11.12
C PHE A 126 -13.08 -9.75 10.67
N GLU A 127 -13.66 -10.61 11.51
CA GLU A 127 -14.10 -11.96 11.09
C GLU A 127 -15.25 -11.91 10.06
N ASN A 128 -15.88 -10.75 9.87
CA ASN A 128 -16.87 -10.53 8.82
C ASN A 128 -16.24 -10.28 7.44
N LEU A 129 -14.98 -9.87 7.36
CA LEU A 129 -14.36 -9.47 6.08
C LEU A 129 -14.33 -10.58 5.03
N PRO A 130 -13.99 -11.85 5.35
CA PRO A 130 -14.00 -12.94 4.38
C PRO A 130 -15.38 -13.24 3.76
N ARG A 131 -16.47 -12.70 4.31
CA ARG A 131 -17.82 -12.88 3.77
C ARG A 131 -18.05 -12.11 2.46
N PHE A 132 -17.28 -11.06 2.24
CA PHE A 132 -17.41 -10.20 1.04
C PHE A 132 -16.06 -9.91 0.36
N MET A 133 -14.94 -10.17 1.04
CA MET A 133 -13.58 -10.09 0.50
C MET A 133 -13.09 -11.44 0.02
N GLU A 134 -13.29 -11.76 -1.25
CA GLU A 134 -13.01 -13.12 -1.79
C GLU A 134 -11.53 -13.51 -1.75
N HIS A 135 -10.64 -12.53 -1.69
CA HIS A 135 -9.21 -12.72 -1.59
C HIS A 135 -8.75 -13.12 -0.18
N LEU A 136 -9.57 -12.88 0.84
CA LEU A 136 -9.35 -13.35 2.21
C LEU A 136 -9.96 -14.75 2.36
N GLU A 137 -9.16 -15.67 2.89
CA GLU A 137 -9.62 -17.00 3.27
C GLU A 137 -10.21 -16.98 4.69
N SER A 138 -9.54 -16.30 5.62
CA SER A 138 -10.03 -16.15 7.00
C SER A 138 -9.40 -14.96 7.69
N VAL A 139 -10.13 -14.39 8.65
CA VAL A 139 -9.58 -13.47 9.66
C VAL A 139 -10.04 -13.98 11.01
N ARG A 140 -9.12 -14.17 11.95
CA ARG A 140 -9.40 -14.57 13.33
C ARG A 140 -9.01 -13.44 14.27
N VAL A 141 -9.94 -13.00 15.12
CA VAL A 141 -9.63 -11.99 16.13
C VAL A 141 -8.85 -12.65 17.28
N ILE A 142 -7.70 -12.08 17.64
CA ILE A 142 -6.84 -12.57 18.74
C ILE A 142 -7.24 -11.87 20.04
N ASP A 143 -7.43 -10.55 19.98
CA ASP A 143 -7.88 -9.69 21.08
C ASP A 143 -8.51 -8.41 20.52
N ASP A 144 -8.82 -7.44 21.39
CA ASP A 144 -9.47 -6.18 21.03
C ASP A 144 -8.81 -5.43 19.86
N ARG A 145 -7.49 -5.55 19.68
CA ARG A 145 -6.76 -4.81 18.65
C ARG A 145 -6.06 -5.70 17.65
N ARG A 146 -5.78 -6.95 17.96
CA ARG A 146 -4.98 -7.85 17.11
C ARG A 146 -5.82 -8.92 16.44
N SER A 147 -5.40 -9.29 15.24
CA SER A 147 -6.06 -10.29 14.41
C SER A 147 -5.06 -11.03 13.54
N HIS A 148 -5.33 -12.30 13.25
CA HIS A 148 -4.57 -13.14 12.35
C HIS A 148 -5.32 -13.29 11.03
N TRP A 149 -4.65 -12.98 9.93
CA TRP A 149 -5.23 -12.90 8.59
C TRP A 149 -4.62 -13.96 7.70
N VAL A 150 -5.46 -14.50 6.83
CA VAL A 150 -5.08 -15.46 5.81
C VAL A 150 -5.68 -15.02 4.48
N ALA A 151 -4.83 -14.83 3.48
CA ALA A 151 -5.24 -14.50 2.12
C ALA A 151 -4.73 -15.51 1.09
N LYS A 152 -5.42 -15.55 -0.04
CA LYS A 152 -5.04 -16.33 -1.22
C LYS A 152 -3.85 -15.65 -1.91
N GLY A 153 -2.74 -16.36 -2.00
CA GLY A 153 -1.53 -15.94 -2.69
C GLY A 153 -1.48 -16.42 -4.15
N PRO A 154 -0.41 -16.09 -4.87
CA PRO A 154 -0.26 -16.47 -6.28
C PRO A 154 -0.10 -17.99 -6.41
N ALA A 155 -0.59 -18.53 -7.53
CA ALA A 155 -0.52 -19.97 -7.82
C ALA A 155 -1.15 -20.86 -6.72
N GLY A 156 -2.15 -20.34 -5.99
CA GLY A 156 -2.83 -21.07 -4.93
C GLY A 156 -2.04 -21.20 -3.62
N SER A 157 -0.96 -20.43 -3.45
CA SER A 157 -0.29 -20.35 -2.16
C SER A 157 -1.15 -19.64 -1.11
N ARG A 158 -0.78 -19.79 0.16
CA ARG A 158 -1.43 -19.12 1.29
C ARG A 158 -0.47 -18.09 1.87
N ILE A 159 -1.00 -16.91 2.16
CA ILE A 159 -0.26 -15.81 2.75
C ILE A 159 -0.90 -15.48 4.09
N GLU A 160 -0.10 -15.41 5.14
CA GLU A 160 -0.57 -15.24 6.51
C GLU A 160 0.18 -14.11 7.20
N TRP A 161 -0.52 -13.31 8.00
CA TRP A 161 0.09 -12.26 8.80
C TRP A 161 -0.76 -11.92 10.01
N ASP A 162 -0.12 -11.37 11.03
CA ASP A 162 -0.80 -10.73 12.14
C ASP A 162 -0.89 -9.22 11.91
N ALA A 163 -2.05 -8.64 12.22
CA ALA A 163 -2.30 -7.22 12.12
C ALA A 163 -2.84 -6.66 13.44
N GLU A 164 -2.55 -5.39 13.69
CA GLU A 164 -3.12 -4.59 14.77
C GLU A 164 -3.91 -3.40 14.23
N ILE A 165 -5.02 -3.09 14.89
CA ILE A 165 -5.69 -1.79 14.75
C ILE A 165 -4.75 -0.76 15.37
N ASN A 166 -4.33 0.23 14.58
CA ASN A 166 -3.41 1.29 15.03
C ASN A 166 -4.10 2.65 15.20
N ASN A 167 -5.26 2.85 14.58
CA ASN A 167 -6.10 4.03 14.81
C ASN A 167 -7.59 3.67 14.66
N GLU A 168 -8.43 4.27 15.48
CA GLU A 168 -9.86 4.00 15.51
C GLU A 168 -10.61 5.26 15.96
N ILE A 169 -11.64 5.63 15.20
CA ILE A 169 -12.60 6.68 15.56
C ILE A 169 -13.99 6.06 15.38
N PRO A 170 -14.78 5.91 16.45
CA PRO A 170 -16.11 5.31 16.39
C PRO A 170 -16.95 5.88 15.25
N ASP A 171 -17.57 4.98 14.48
CA ASP A 171 -18.45 5.30 13.35
C ASP A 171 -17.81 6.11 12.20
N GLU A 172 -16.49 6.29 12.19
CA GLU A 172 -15.80 7.14 11.20
C GLU A 172 -14.57 6.47 10.57
N LEU A 173 -13.75 5.76 11.36
CA LEU A 173 -12.46 5.25 10.91
C LEU A 173 -12.05 3.99 11.65
N ILE A 174 -11.58 3.01 10.89
CA ILE A 174 -10.77 1.90 11.42
C ILE A 174 -9.52 1.81 10.56
N ALA A 175 -8.35 1.92 11.16
CA ALA A 175 -7.06 1.72 10.50
C ALA A 175 -6.30 0.58 11.16
N TRP A 176 -5.66 -0.24 10.33
CA TRP A 176 -4.88 -1.38 10.76
C TRP A 176 -3.56 -1.47 10.00
N ARG A 177 -2.62 -2.19 10.61
CA ARG A 177 -1.31 -2.47 10.04
C ARG A 177 -0.80 -3.84 10.46
N THR A 178 0.06 -4.44 9.65
CA THR A 178 0.80 -5.64 10.04
C THR A 178 1.70 -5.38 11.25
N LEU A 179 1.93 -6.41 12.05
CA LEU A 179 2.91 -6.36 13.14
C LEU A 179 4.35 -6.23 12.57
N PRO A 180 5.30 -5.65 13.34
CA PRO A 180 6.65 -5.36 12.84
C PRO A 180 7.45 -6.57 12.32
N ASN A 181 7.11 -7.77 12.79
CA ASN A 181 7.77 -9.03 12.43
C ASN A 181 7.04 -9.82 11.33
N ALA A 182 6.00 -9.24 10.70
CA ALA A 182 5.29 -9.89 9.61
C ALA A 182 6.19 -10.00 8.36
N GLU A 183 6.12 -11.13 7.66
CA GLU A 183 6.87 -11.35 6.41
C GLU A 183 6.40 -10.44 5.27
N ILE A 184 5.17 -9.92 5.38
CA ILE A 184 4.57 -8.99 4.44
C ILE A 184 4.11 -7.74 5.19
N HIS A 185 4.49 -6.59 4.65
CA HIS A 185 4.09 -5.29 5.15
C HIS A 185 2.82 -4.81 4.45
N HIS A 186 1.75 -4.70 5.23
CA HIS A 186 0.43 -4.28 4.77
C HIS A 186 -0.18 -3.28 5.76
N ALA A 187 -0.88 -2.29 5.23
CA ALA A 187 -1.67 -1.34 5.99
C ALA A 187 -2.97 -1.04 5.27
N GLY A 188 -4.02 -0.83 6.04
CA GLY A 188 -5.32 -0.44 5.50
C GLY A 188 -6.04 0.55 6.40
N SER A 189 -6.95 1.30 5.80
CA SER A 189 -7.97 2.02 6.54
C SER A 189 -9.30 1.94 5.82
N VAL A 190 -10.38 1.89 6.60
CA VAL A 190 -11.74 2.09 6.13
C VAL A 190 -12.30 3.34 6.79
N HIS A 191 -12.89 4.20 5.97
CA HIS A 191 -13.52 5.45 6.39
C HIS A 191 -15.01 5.39 6.10
N PHE A 192 -15.80 5.92 7.04
CA PHE A 192 -17.25 6.00 6.95
C PHE A 192 -17.66 7.48 7.00
N SER A 193 -18.22 8.00 5.92
CA SER A 193 -18.64 9.40 5.83
C SER A 193 -20.12 9.49 5.45
N PRO A 194 -20.92 10.33 6.12
CA PRO A 194 -22.32 10.51 5.75
C PRO A 194 -22.43 11.16 4.35
N VAL A 195 -23.43 10.73 3.57
CA VAL A 195 -23.71 11.31 2.25
C VAL A 195 -24.96 12.19 2.33
N GLN A 196 -24.93 13.33 1.63
CA GLN A 196 -26.10 14.19 1.51
C GLN A 196 -27.24 13.44 0.80
N GLY A 197 -28.42 13.39 1.41
CA GLY A 197 -29.56 12.61 0.91
C GLY A 197 -29.67 11.20 1.48
N GLY A 198 -28.76 10.78 2.36
CA GLY A 198 -28.83 9.51 3.09
C GLY A 198 -27.73 8.51 2.71
N GLY A 199 -27.55 7.51 3.57
CA GLY A 199 -26.50 6.50 3.42
C GLY A 199 -25.11 6.96 3.85
N THR A 200 -24.11 6.13 3.56
CA THR A 200 -22.73 6.29 3.98
C THR A 200 -21.77 6.00 2.81
N ASP A 201 -20.83 6.89 2.57
CA ASP A 201 -19.66 6.65 1.72
C ASP A 201 -18.65 5.82 2.51
N VAL A 202 -18.42 4.59 2.06
CA VAL A 202 -17.44 3.67 2.63
C VAL A 202 -16.22 3.66 1.74
N ARG A 203 -15.12 4.20 2.25
CA ARG A 203 -13.87 4.35 1.50
C ARG A 203 -12.77 3.49 2.11
N ILE A 204 -12.20 2.61 1.30
CA ILE A 204 -11.06 1.78 1.68
C ILE A 204 -9.80 2.34 1.05
N ILE A 205 -8.76 2.47 1.86
CA ILE A 205 -7.40 2.79 1.42
C ILE A 205 -6.50 1.65 1.85
N LEU A 206 -5.89 0.94 0.91
CA LEU A 206 -4.92 -0.11 1.18
C LEU A 206 -3.54 0.30 0.68
N ARG A 207 -2.51 -0.10 1.42
CA ARG A 207 -1.12 -0.02 1.02
C ARG A 207 -0.44 -1.34 1.32
N TYR A 208 0.21 -1.90 0.31
CA TYR A 208 0.99 -3.12 0.48
C TYR A 208 2.30 -3.03 -0.29
N GLU A 209 3.30 -3.71 0.23
CA GLU A 209 4.59 -3.89 -0.43
C GLU A 209 4.64 -5.29 -1.05
N PRO A 210 4.69 -5.42 -2.38
CA PRO A 210 4.87 -6.73 -2.99
C PRO A 210 6.22 -7.32 -2.56
N PRO A 211 6.31 -8.64 -2.31
CA PRO A 211 7.57 -9.28 -1.89
C PRO A 211 8.72 -8.99 -2.86
N ALA A 212 9.87 -8.54 -2.35
CA ALA A 212 11.03 -8.25 -3.18
C ALA A 212 11.69 -9.54 -3.71
N GLY A 213 12.21 -9.52 -4.95
CA GLY A 213 13.02 -10.60 -5.54
C GLY A 213 12.39 -11.30 -6.76
N LYS A 214 12.90 -12.48 -7.12
CA LYS A 214 12.44 -13.26 -8.30
C LYS A 214 10.95 -13.61 -8.22
N ILE A 215 10.40 -13.72 -7.01
CA ILE A 215 8.97 -13.93 -6.75
C ILE A 215 8.18 -12.67 -7.07
N GLY A 216 8.63 -11.46 -6.69
CA GLY A 216 7.96 -10.20 -7.00
C GLY A 216 7.82 -9.90 -8.50
N ALA A 217 8.81 -10.25 -9.32
CA ALA A 217 8.77 -10.07 -10.77
C ALA A 217 7.86 -11.10 -11.48
N ALA A 218 7.75 -12.31 -10.93
CA ALA A 218 6.82 -13.34 -11.42
C ALA A 218 5.38 -13.07 -10.94
N ALA A 219 5.23 -12.67 -9.68
CA ALA A 219 4.02 -12.14 -9.07
C ALA A 219 3.45 -10.97 -9.90
N ALA A 220 4.24 -9.96 -10.25
CA ALA A 220 3.78 -8.85 -11.08
C ALA A 220 3.28 -9.27 -12.49
N ARG A 221 3.65 -10.46 -12.98
CA ARG A 221 3.21 -11.04 -14.26
C ARG A 221 2.06 -12.05 -14.11
N LEU A 222 1.93 -12.69 -12.94
CA LEU A 222 0.89 -13.68 -12.62
C LEU A 222 -0.33 -13.05 -11.93
N PHE A 223 -0.13 -12.01 -11.12
CA PHE A 223 -1.16 -11.13 -10.57
C PHE A 223 -1.63 -10.07 -11.59
N GLY A 224 -1.53 -10.42 -12.87
CA GLY A 224 -2.23 -9.74 -13.93
C GLY A 224 -3.73 -10.04 -13.82
N GLU A 225 -4.37 -9.37 -12.87
CA GLU A 225 -5.75 -8.91 -12.87
C GLU A 225 -5.83 -7.87 -11.74
N GLU A 226 -6.25 -6.65 -12.10
CA GLU A 226 -6.17 -5.43 -11.30
C GLU A 226 -6.48 -5.61 -9.80
N PRO A 227 -5.50 -5.45 -8.88
CA PRO A 227 -5.78 -5.37 -7.44
C PRO A 227 -6.83 -4.30 -7.10
N SER A 228 -6.86 -3.21 -7.88
CA SER A 228 -7.91 -2.19 -7.84
C SER A 228 -9.30 -2.76 -8.12
N GLN A 229 -9.43 -3.64 -9.11
CA GLN A 229 -10.69 -4.25 -9.53
C GLN A 229 -11.20 -5.23 -8.48
N GLN A 230 -10.32 -6.05 -7.90
CA GLN A 230 -10.69 -6.96 -6.82
C GLN A 230 -11.29 -6.22 -5.62
N ILE A 231 -10.66 -5.14 -5.17
CA ILE A 231 -11.19 -4.31 -4.06
C ILE A 231 -12.50 -3.61 -4.45
N ASP A 232 -12.64 -3.20 -5.71
CA ASP A 232 -13.87 -2.63 -6.24
C ASP A 232 -15.03 -3.65 -6.22
N ASP A 233 -14.76 -4.90 -6.56
CA ASP A 233 -15.71 -6.02 -6.48
C ASP A 233 -16.04 -6.40 -5.03
N ASP A 234 -15.06 -6.40 -4.13
CA ASP A 234 -15.27 -6.61 -2.70
C ASP A 234 -16.20 -5.55 -2.10
N LEU A 235 -16.01 -4.28 -2.47
CA LEU A 235 -16.89 -3.19 -2.04
C LEU A 235 -18.31 -3.30 -2.60
N ARG A 236 -18.47 -3.78 -3.85
CA ARG A 236 -19.79 -4.09 -4.40
C ARG A 236 -20.49 -5.20 -3.63
N ARG A 237 -19.79 -6.30 -3.31
CA ARG A 237 -20.32 -7.39 -2.48
C ARG A 237 -20.68 -6.87 -1.08
N PHE A 238 -19.82 -6.07 -0.47
CA PHE A 238 -20.10 -5.44 0.82
C PHE A 238 -21.41 -4.65 0.81
N LYS A 239 -21.61 -3.80 -0.19
CA LYS A 239 -22.86 -3.04 -0.37
C LYS A 239 -24.06 -3.99 -0.43
N GLN A 240 -24.00 -5.04 -1.25
CA GLN A 240 -25.09 -6.01 -1.37
C GLN A 240 -25.40 -6.69 -0.04
N VAL A 241 -24.38 -7.18 0.66
CA VAL A 241 -24.50 -7.86 1.96
C VAL A 241 -25.16 -6.96 3.01
N MET A 242 -24.77 -5.69 3.07
CA MET A 242 -25.34 -4.73 4.03
C MET A 242 -26.74 -4.24 3.65
N GLU A 243 -27.03 -4.07 2.36
CA GLU A 243 -28.34 -3.59 1.89
C GLU A 243 -29.41 -4.68 1.87
N ALA A 244 -29.03 -5.93 1.61
CA ALA A 244 -29.94 -7.08 1.68
C ALA A 244 -30.46 -7.37 3.10
N GLY A 245 -29.78 -6.82 4.14
CA GLY A 245 -30.23 -6.94 5.52
C GLY A 245 -30.07 -8.32 6.12
N GLU A 246 -29.14 -9.11 5.61
CA GLU A 246 -28.77 -10.42 6.16
C GLU A 246 -28.10 -10.34 7.56
N PHE A 247 -28.06 -9.16 8.18
CA PHE A 247 -27.56 -8.92 9.52
C PHE A 247 -28.62 -8.22 10.37
N SER A 248 -29.17 -8.98 11.33
CA SER A 248 -29.84 -8.41 12.49
C SER A 248 -28.79 -8.05 13.52
N VAL A 249 -28.66 -6.75 13.83
CA VAL A 249 -27.95 -6.31 15.02
C VAL A 249 -28.84 -6.71 16.20
N VAL A 250 -28.43 -7.75 16.94
CA VAL A 250 -29.08 -8.04 18.22
C VAL A 250 -28.65 -6.92 19.17
N GLY A 251 -29.59 -6.04 19.49
CA GLY A 251 -29.44 -4.96 20.46
C GLY A 251 -29.42 -5.45 21.89
#